data_AF-A0A1P8RIW4-F1
#
_entry.id   AF-A0A1P8RIW4-F1
#
_cell.length_a   1.000
_cell.length_b   1.000
_cell.length_c   1.000
_cell.angle_alpha   90.00
_cell.angle_beta   90.00
_cell.angle_gamma   90.00
#
_symmetry.space_group_name_H-M   'P 1'
#
loop_
_entity.id
_entity.type
_entity.pdbx_description
1 polymer ?
#
loop_
_entity_poly.entity_id
_entity_poly.type
_entity_poly.pdbx_seq_one_letter_code
_entity_poly.pdbx_strand_id
1 'polypeptide(L)' 'MVSSVPRDSDADDFGRKYSSAEFLRVVRESGPMTTGEVANEIECHRNTARDQLKRLAKRGRIKKEEIGQEFVWRSN' A
#
# COMPACT_ATOMS: atom_id res chain seq x y z
N MET A 1 4.71 16.38 -28.07
CA MET A 1 4.86 14.96 -27.70
C MET A 1 3.88 14.70 -26.57
N VAL A 2 2.90 13.82 -26.81
CA VAL A 2 1.86 13.52 -25.84
C VAL A 2 2.34 12.36 -24.98
N SER A 3 2.46 12.58 -23.67
CA SER A 3 2.45 11.51 -22.68
C SER A 3 1.50 11.94 -21.58
N SER A 4 0.23 11.69 -21.85
CA SER A 4 -0.85 11.74 -20.88
C SER A 4 -0.61 10.62 -19.87
N VAL A 5 -0.26 10.96 -18.63
CA VAL A 5 -0.40 10.05 -17.48
C VAL A 5 -1.69 10.45 -16.78
N PRO A 6 -2.85 9.81 -17.07
CA PRO A 6 -4.02 10.00 -16.25
C PRO A 6 -3.97 9.03 -15.06
N ARG A 7 -4.48 9.51 -13.92
CA ARG A 7 -4.88 8.79 -12.70
C ARG A 7 -3.76 8.34 -11.74
N ASP A 8 -3.48 9.21 -10.78
CA ASP A 8 -3.77 8.91 -9.37
C ASP A 8 -3.87 10.25 -8.59
N SER A 9 -4.99 10.96 -8.77
CA SER A 9 -5.32 12.15 -7.98
C SER A 9 -6.02 11.70 -6.68
N ASP A 10 -5.29 11.02 -5.81
CA ASP A 10 -5.67 10.75 -4.41
C ASP A 10 -4.48 11.01 -3.45
N ALA A 11 -3.44 11.69 -3.93
CA ALA A 11 -2.29 12.13 -3.12
C ALA A 11 -2.61 13.42 -2.35
N ASP A 12 -3.68 13.39 -1.56
CA ASP A 12 -3.96 14.43 -0.57
C ASP A 12 -3.99 13.77 0.82
N ASP A 13 -2.81 13.44 1.33
CA ASP A 13 -2.59 13.28 2.78
C ASP A 13 -1.43 14.22 3.14
N PHE A 14 -1.77 15.50 3.21
CA PHE A 14 -0.90 16.56 3.69
C PHE A 14 -0.42 16.24 5.12
N GLY A 15 0.88 15.98 5.27
CA GLY A 15 1.60 16.16 6.54
C GLY A 15 1.74 14.96 7.47
N ARG A 16 1.30 13.75 7.10
CA ARG A 16 1.58 12.55 7.90
C ARG A 16 2.89 11.91 7.42
N LYS A 17 3.82 11.63 8.33
CA LYS A 17 5.14 11.02 8.06
C LYS A 17 5.08 9.69 7.27
N TYR A 18 3.89 9.10 7.12
CA TYR A 18 3.61 7.90 6.35
C TYR A 18 2.26 8.05 5.64
N SER A 19 2.27 8.35 4.33
CA SER A 19 1.04 8.50 3.55
C SER A 19 0.55 7.15 3.05
N SER A 20 -0.78 6.93 3.03
CA SER A 20 -1.38 5.72 2.44
C SER A 20 -0.96 5.50 0.98
N ALA A 21 -0.59 6.56 0.26
CA ALA A 21 -0.07 6.48 -1.10
C ALA A 21 1.27 5.73 -1.18
N GLU A 22 2.13 5.87 -0.17
CA GLU A 22 3.44 5.20 -0.13
C GLU A 22 3.27 3.68 0.02
N PHE A 23 2.37 3.25 0.92
CA PHE A 23 1.98 1.85 1.06
C PHE A 23 1.43 1.26 -0.25
N LEU A 24 0.58 2.02 -0.94
CA LEU A 24 0.03 1.60 -2.23
C LEU A 24 1.13 1.48 -3.29
N ARG A 25 2.08 2.42 -3.31
CA ARG A 25 3.20 2.43 -4.25
C ARG A 25 4.11 1.22 -4.05
N VAL A 26 4.51 0.94 -2.81
CA VAL A 26 5.34 -0.24 -2.48
C VAL A 26 4.68 -1.53 -2.91
N VAL A 27 3.39 -1.73 -2.60
CA VAL A 27 2.66 -2.95 -3.01
C VAL A 27 2.50 -3.05 -4.53
N ARG A 28 2.45 -1.92 -5.25
CA ARG A 28 2.39 -1.90 -6.71
C ARG A 28 3.73 -2.19 -7.37
N GLU A 29 4.82 -1.65 -6.84
CA GLU A 29 6.17 -1.78 -7.41
C GLU A 29 6.84 -3.11 -7.04
N SER A 30 6.75 -3.53 -5.78
CA SER A 30 7.41 -4.74 -5.29
C SER A 30 6.57 -6.00 -5.45
N GLY A 31 5.27 -5.88 -5.76
CA GLY A 31 4.37 -7.00 -6.02
C GLY A 31 3.68 -7.56 -4.76
N PRO A 32 3.27 -8.84 -4.76
CA PRO A 32 2.59 -9.44 -3.62
C PRO A 32 3.53 -9.49 -2.41
N MET A 33 3.23 -8.70 -1.38
CA MET A 33 4.06 -8.57 -0.19
C MET A 33 3.26 -8.79 1.09
N THR A 34 3.93 -9.27 2.13
CA THR A 34 3.35 -9.37 3.46
C THR A 34 3.31 -8.01 4.17
N THR A 35 2.48 -7.92 5.21
CA THR A 35 2.45 -6.73 6.09
C THR A 35 3.84 -6.40 6.68
N GLY A 36 4.66 -7.42 6.95
CA GLY A 36 6.00 -7.23 7.51
C GLY A 36 6.97 -6.66 6.49
N GLU A 37 6.96 -7.16 5.26
CA GLU A 37 7.80 -6.66 4.17
C GLU A 37 7.50 -5.20 3.85
N VAL A 38 6.21 -4.84 3.74
CA VAL A 38 5.81 -3.45 3.52
C VAL A 38 6.23 -2.54 4.68
N ALA A 39 6.18 -3.05 5.92
CA ALA A 39 6.62 -2.29 7.08
C ALA A 39 8.14 -2.04 7.06
N ASN A 40 8.93 -3.03 6.65
CA ASN A 40 10.37 -2.90 6.51
C ASN A 40 10.75 -1.93 5.38
N GLU A 41 10.09 -2.02 4.23
CA GLU A 41 10.38 -1.13 3.06
C GLU A 41 10.12 0.34 3.38
N ILE A 42 9.06 0.63 4.15
CA ILE A 42 8.68 1.99 4.54
C ILE A 42 9.34 2.39 5.87
N GLU A 43 10.14 1.49 6.46
CA GLU A 43 10.76 1.64 7.78
C GLU A 43 9.76 2.14 8.84
N CYS A 44 8.58 1.50 8.88
CA CYS A 44 7.48 1.85 9.77
C CYS A 44 7.08 0.70 10.68
N HIS A 45 6.31 1.02 11.74
CA HIS A 45 5.85 0.00 12.67
C HIS A 45 4.86 -0.96 11.99
N ARG A 46 4.99 -2.27 12.23
CA ARG A 46 4.15 -3.32 11.61
C ARG A 46 2.64 -3.09 11.82
N ASN A 47 2.24 -2.56 12.98
CA ASN A 47 0.83 -2.21 13.24
C ASN A 47 0.35 -1.06 12.35
N THR A 48 1.18 -0.02 12.15
CA THR A 48 0.88 1.10 11.26
C THR A 48 0.69 0.62 9.83
N ALA A 49 1.62 -0.22 9.35
CA ALA A 49 1.51 -0.83 8.03
C ALA A 49 0.22 -1.64 7.88
N ARG A 50 -0.10 -2.47 8.89
CA ARG A 50 -1.33 -3.28 8.92
C ARG A 50 -2.59 -2.43 8.81
N ASP A 51 -2.68 -1.36 9.58
CA ASP A 51 -3.83 -0.45 9.57
C ASP A 51 -3.97 0.28 8.24
N GLN A 52 -2.86 0.76 7.67
CA GLN A 52 -2.87 1.44 6.36
C GLN A 52 -3.26 0.49 5.21
N LEU A 53 -2.69 -0.71 5.18
CA LEU A 53 -3.01 -1.73 4.17
C LEU A 53 -4.47 -2.18 4.26
N LYS A 54 -5.00 -2.37 5.47
CA LYS A 54 -6.44 -2.63 5.67
C LYS A 54 -7.32 -1.51 5.13
N ARG A 55 -6.93 -0.24 5.34
CA ARG A 55 -7.65 0.93 4.81
C ARG A 55 -7.63 0.95 3.28
N LEU A 56 -6.48 0.69 2.66
CA LEU A 56 -6.34 0.60 1.20
C LEU A 56 -7.18 -0.54 0.61
N ALA A 57 -7.19 -1.70 1.27
CA ALA A 57 -8.02 -2.83 0.84
C ALA A 57 -9.51 -2.52 0.98
N LYS A 58 -9.93 -1.86 2.06
CA LYS A 58 -11.31 -1.40 2.24
C LYS A 58 -11.74 -0.40 1.16
N ARG A 59 -10.80 0.42 0.65
CA ARG A 59 -11.02 1.34 -0.48
C ARG A 59 -10.94 0.65 -1.86
N GLY A 60 -10.69 -0.66 -1.91
CA GLY A 60 -10.55 -1.41 -3.17
C GLY A 60 -9.27 -1.11 -3.96
N ARG A 61 -8.26 -0.47 -3.34
CA ARG A 61 -7.01 -0.11 -4.01
C ARG A 61 -6.01 -1.28 -4.09
N ILE A 62 -6.09 -2.19 -3.12
CA ILE A 62 -5.30 -3.44 -3.05
C ILE A 62 -6.21 -4.59 -2.65
N LYS A 63 -5.80 -5.82 -2.92
CA LYS A 63 -6.46 -7.03 -2.42
C LYS A 63 -5.70 -7.60 -1.23
N LYS A 64 -6.45 -8.13 -0.27
CA LYS A 64 -5.94 -8.88 0.87
C LYS A 64 -6.14 -10.37 0.59
N GLU A 65 -5.07 -11.14 0.65
CA GLU A 65 -5.08 -12.59 0.58
C GLU A 65 -4.47 -13.16 1.86
N GLU A 66 -5.06 -14.21 2.41
CA GLU A 66 -4.54 -14.90 3.59
C GLU A 66 -3.87 -16.17 3.10
N ILE A 67 -2.55 -16.24 3.24
CA ILE A 67 -1.74 -17.40 2.85
C ILE A 67 -1.09 -17.95 4.11
N GLY A 68 -1.60 -19.10 4.57
CA GLY A 68 -1.15 -19.73 5.81
C GLY A 68 -1.50 -18.87 7.04
N GLN A 69 -0.46 -18.34 7.70
CA GLN A 69 -0.61 -17.47 8.87
C GLN A 69 -0.31 -15.98 8.56
N GLU A 70 -0.10 -15.64 7.30
CA GLU A 70 0.29 -14.30 6.89
C GLU A 70 -0.72 -13.65 5.93
N PHE A 71 -0.81 -12.33 6.02
CA PHE A 71 -1.58 -11.50 5.09
C PHE A 71 -0.66 -11.03 3.97
N VAL A 72 -0.97 -11.47 2.76
CA VAL A 72 -0.35 -11.03 1.52
C VAL A 72 -1.23 -9.96 0.89
N TRP A 73 -0.60 -8.88 0.46
CA TRP A 73 -1.24 -7.73 -0.14
C TRP A 73 -0.76 -7.62 -1.57
N ARG A 74 -1.71 -7.46 -2.49
CA ARG A 74 -1.43 -7.34 -3.93
C ARG A 74 -2.17 -6.15 -4.50
N SER A 75 -1.58 -5.46 -5.46
CA SER A 75 -2.29 -4.43 -6.22
C SER A 75 -3.51 -5.05 -6.92
N ASN A 76 -4.61 -4.28 -6.99
CA ASN A 76 -5.81 -4.71 -7.69
C ASN A 76 -5.64 -4.64 -9.21
#